data_AF-A0A1R1S635-F1
#
_entry.id   AF-A0A1R1S635-F1
#
_cell.length_a   1.000
_cell.length_b   1.000
_cell.length_c   1.000
_cell.angle_alpha   90.00
_cell.angle_beta   90.00
_cell.angle_gamma   90.00
#
_symmetry.space_group_name_H-M   'P 1'
#
loop_
_entity.id
_entity.type
_entity.pdbx_description
1 polymer ?
#
loop_
_entity_poly.entity_id
_entity_poly.type
_entity_poly.pdbx_seq_one_letter_code
_entity_poly.pdbx_strand_id
1 'polypeptide(L)'
;MAYVTPRRNSAGQITSYQVKWNIGGKRAAGQGTELFDDEESAEVFKQAVNERTAALWAKDVGGAVRIETWSLEWWKRQVLGGVHEVRSSVPDRVWVWSVGPVVYGGDGTELSAGQDVHELRGRWVWEFEPGYTEEPAQSRAEWRPGPGAETEAEAWGLEQEAVRAAYEQARTDALRICSLNPALAVSDGREAVT
;
A
#
# COMPACT_ATOMS: atom_id res chain seq x y z
N MET A 1 -8.43 11.32 5.23
CA MET A 1 -8.51 12.76 5.36
C MET A 1 -9.55 13.11 6.40
N ALA A 2 -9.54 14.36 6.85
CA ALA A 2 -10.67 14.93 7.57
C ALA A 2 -11.77 15.34 6.59
N TYR A 3 -13.03 15.27 7.01
CA TYR A 3 -14.16 15.80 6.27
C TYR A 3 -15.13 16.51 7.19
N VAL A 4 -15.77 17.56 6.68
CA VAL A 4 -16.78 18.35 7.38
C VAL A 4 -18.16 17.75 7.07
N THR A 5 -18.99 17.54 8.10
CA THR A 5 -20.38 17.13 7.98
C THR A 5 -21.28 18.18 8.63
N PRO A 6 -22.16 18.86 7.88
CA PRO A 6 -23.10 19.79 8.49
C PRO A 6 -24.13 19.02 9.32
N ARG A 7 -24.37 19.48 10.55
CA ARG A 7 -25.39 18.96 11.47
C ARG A 7 -26.61 19.84 11.35
N ARG A 8 -27.78 19.22 11.15
CA ARG A 8 -29.04 19.93 10.96
C ARG A 8 -30.03 19.61 12.08
N ASN A 9 -30.81 20.60 12.48
CA ASN A 9 -31.93 20.40 13.40
C ASN A 9 -33.14 19.77 12.67
N SER A 10 -34.22 19.52 13.41
CA SER A 10 -35.48 18.98 12.85
C SER A 10 -36.13 19.89 11.81
N ALA A 11 -35.82 21.19 11.81
CA ALA A 11 -36.26 22.15 10.80
C ALA A 11 -35.34 22.20 9.56
N GLY A 12 -34.30 21.35 9.51
CA GLY A 12 -33.35 21.28 8.39
C GLY A 12 -32.28 22.40 8.38
N GLN A 13 -32.29 23.29 9.36
CA GLN A 13 -31.31 24.36 9.51
C GLN A 13 -29.99 23.79 10.02
N ILE A 14 -28.87 24.25 9.45
CA ILE A 14 -27.53 23.87 9.94
C ILE A 14 -27.31 24.54 11.30
N THR A 15 -26.98 23.75 12.31
CA THR A 15 -26.74 24.23 13.68
C THR A 15 -25.28 24.14 14.10
N SER A 16 -24.51 23.26 13.46
CA SER A 16 -23.08 23.11 13.70
C SER A 16 -22.43 22.30 12.56
N TYR A 17 -21.11 22.28 12.56
CA TYR A 17 -20.29 21.52 11.62
C TYR A 17 -19.44 20.51 12.40
N GLN A 18 -19.49 19.25 11.99
CA GLN A 18 -18.70 18.19 12.62
C GLN A 18 -17.55 17.81 11.69
N VAL A 19 -16.31 17.96 12.16
CA VAL A 19 -15.15 17.41 11.46
C VAL A 19 -14.87 16.01 11.99
N LYS A 20 -14.71 15.04 11.08
CA LYS A 20 -14.38 13.65 11.41
C LYS A 20 -13.06 13.26 10.77
N TRP A 21 -12.19 12.57 11.50
CA TRP A 21 -10.92 12.02 11.01
C TRP A 21 -10.57 10.71 11.72
N ASN A 22 -9.63 9.92 11.18
CA ASN A 22 -9.11 8.73 11.86
C ASN A 22 -7.91 9.10 12.73
N ILE A 23 -7.93 8.71 14.00
CA ILE A 23 -6.79 8.92 14.91
C ILE A 23 -5.71 7.89 14.56
N GLY A 24 -4.45 8.32 14.41
CA GLY A 24 -3.32 7.40 14.26
C GLY A 24 -3.21 6.66 12.92
N GLY A 25 -4.12 6.91 11.97
CA GLY A 25 -4.08 6.27 10.65
C GLY A 25 -4.24 4.75 10.71
N LYS A 26 -5.11 4.24 11.59
CA LYS A 26 -5.61 2.84 11.50
C LYS A 26 -7.14 2.87 11.49
N ARG A 27 -7.81 1.96 10.77
CA ARG A 27 -9.26 1.80 10.68
C ARG A 27 -9.80 1.31 12.01
N ALA A 28 -8.99 0.49 12.70
CA ALA A 28 -9.25 0.04 14.06
C ALA A 28 -8.95 1.11 15.12
N ALA A 29 -8.22 2.17 14.79
CA ALA A 29 -8.05 3.27 15.73
C ALA A 29 -9.34 4.12 15.77
N GLY A 30 -9.64 4.68 16.94
CA GLY A 30 -10.85 5.47 17.13
C GLY A 30 -10.98 6.61 16.12
N GLN A 31 -12.22 6.92 15.73
CA GLN A 31 -12.49 8.13 14.97
C GLN A 31 -12.39 9.34 15.91
N GLY A 32 -11.60 10.33 15.50
CA GLY A 32 -11.59 11.65 16.10
C GLY A 32 -12.75 12.46 15.54
N THR A 33 -13.44 13.18 16.42
CA THR A 33 -14.54 14.06 16.04
C THR A 33 -14.43 15.36 16.79
N GLU A 34 -14.59 16.48 16.08
CA GLU A 34 -14.60 17.83 16.64
C GLU A 34 -15.83 18.58 16.11
N LEU A 35 -16.45 19.40 16.94
CA LEU A 35 -17.62 20.20 16.58
C LEU A 35 -17.25 21.68 16.51
N PHE A 36 -17.78 22.37 15.51
CA PHE A 36 -17.57 23.78 15.26
C PHE A 36 -18.93 24.46 15.04
N ASP A 37 -19.01 25.73 15.45
CA ASP A 37 -20.23 26.52 15.28
C ASP A 37 -20.36 27.10 13.86
N ASP A 38 -19.24 27.24 13.13
CA ASP A 38 -19.18 27.79 11.79
C ASP A 38 -18.40 26.90 10.81
N GLU A 39 -18.69 27.08 9.51
CA GLU A 39 -18.12 26.27 8.43
C GLU A 39 -16.63 26.58 8.18
N GLU A 40 -16.24 27.84 8.33
CA GLU A 40 -14.89 28.31 8.01
C GLU A 40 -13.87 27.69 8.98
N SER A 41 -14.16 27.73 10.28
CA SER A 41 -13.35 27.08 11.31
C SER A 41 -13.23 25.57 11.09
N ALA A 42 -14.33 24.91 10.71
CA ALA A 42 -14.35 23.49 10.40
C ALA A 42 -13.47 23.15 9.19
N GLU A 43 -13.50 23.98 8.15
CA GLU A 43 -12.68 23.83 6.95
C GLU A 43 -11.19 24.10 7.23
N VAL A 44 -10.86 25.11 8.04
CA VAL A 44 -9.47 25.37 8.49
C VAL A 44 -8.92 24.17 9.27
N PHE A 45 -9.71 23.62 10.19
CA PHE A 45 -9.30 22.45 10.96
C PHE A 45 -9.13 21.20 10.06
N LYS A 46 -10.06 20.97 9.13
CA LYS A 46 -9.95 19.91 8.13
C LYS A 46 -8.66 20.04 7.31
N GLN A 47 -8.34 21.25 6.85
CA GLN A 47 -7.12 21.52 6.10
C GLN A 47 -5.87 21.18 6.94
N ALA A 48 -5.81 21.63 8.20
CA ALA A 48 -4.69 21.34 9.09
C ALA A 48 -4.49 19.84 9.33
N VAL A 49 -5.57 19.06 9.49
CA VAL A 49 -5.50 17.59 9.61
C VAL A 49 -4.97 16.95 8.31
N ASN A 50 -5.41 17.44 7.15
CA ASN A 50 -4.96 16.94 5.85
C ASN A 50 -3.48 17.26 5.61
N GLU A 51 -3.03 18.48 5.90
CA GLU A 51 -1.63 18.89 5.81
C GLU A 51 -0.73 18.04 6.72
N ARG A 52 -1.17 17.80 7.96
CA ARG A 52 -0.45 16.90 8.88
C ARG A 52 -0.33 15.48 8.32
N THR A 53 -1.39 14.96 7.71
CA THR A 53 -1.39 13.63 7.09
C THR A 53 -0.41 13.56 5.93
N ALA A 54 -0.43 14.57 5.05
CA ALA A 54 0.49 14.68 3.93
C ALA A 54 1.95 14.78 4.39
N ALA A 55 2.22 15.54 5.46
CA ALA A 55 3.55 15.64 6.05
C ALA A 55 4.05 14.31 6.64
N LEU A 56 3.16 13.51 7.24
CA LEU A 56 3.50 12.17 7.70
C LEU A 56 3.85 11.24 6.52
N TRP A 57 3.02 11.26 5.47
CA TRP A 57 3.32 10.48 4.27
C TRP A 57 4.66 10.90 3.65
N ALA A 58 4.91 12.19 3.50
CA ALA A 58 6.18 12.74 3.01
C ALA A 58 7.40 12.19 3.77
N LYS A 59 7.30 12.17 5.10
CA LYS A 59 8.32 11.62 5.98
C LYS A 59 8.51 10.11 5.77
N ASP A 60 7.42 9.37 5.61
CA ASP A 60 7.44 7.91 5.47
C ASP A 60 8.01 7.48 4.10
N VAL A 61 7.67 8.17 3.00
CA VAL A 61 8.21 7.88 1.65
C VAL A 61 9.55 8.56 1.34
N GLY A 62 10.01 9.49 2.19
CA GLY A 62 11.31 10.17 1.99
C GLY A 62 11.32 11.19 0.86
N GLY A 63 10.18 11.83 0.56
CA GLY A 63 10.02 12.72 -0.58
C GLY A 63 9.16 13.95 -0.27
N ALA A 64 9.14 14.91 -1.20
CA ALA A 64 8.25 16.06 -1.11
C ALA A 64 6.82 15.66 -1.49
N VAL A 65 5.84 16.12 -0.71
CA VAL A 65 4.41 15.90 -0.99
C VAL A 65 3.79 17.21 -1.42
N ARG A 66 2.97 17.13 -2.47
CA ARG A 66 2.14 18.23 -2.94
C ARG A 66 0.68 17.93 -2.61
N ILE A 67 0.01 18.89 -1.98
CA ILE A 67 -1.44 18.84 -1.77
C ILE A 67 -2.08 19.71 -2.84
N GLU A 68 -3.03 19.14 -3.56
CA GLU A 68 -3.80 19.86 -4.57
C GLU A 68 -5.29 19.76 -4.24
N THR A 69 -6.01 20.85 -4.47
CA THR A 69 -7.47 20.89 -4.34
C THR A 69 -8.07 20.95 -5.73
N TRP A 70 -8.88 19.95 -6.05
CA TRP A 70 -9.59 19.85 -7.33
C TRP A 70 -11.10 19.84 -7.12
N SER A 71 -11.84 20.35 -8.09
CA SER A 71 -13.30 20.22 -8.07
C SER A 71 -13.73 18.77 -8.35
N LEU A 72 -14.88 18.38 -7.82
CA LEU A 72 -15.45 17.04 -8.04
C LEU A 72 -15.61 16.73 -9.54
N GLU A 73 -16.05 17.71 -10.32
CA GLU A 73 -16.24 17.56 -11.77
C GLU A 73 -14.92 17.39 -12.52
N TRP A 74 -13.86 18.10 -12.10
CA TRP A 74 -12.52 17.85 -12.63
C TRP A 74 -12.09 16.41 -12.35
N TRP A 75 -12.28 15.93 -11.12
CA TRP A 75 -11.87 14.60 -10.69
C TRP A 75 -12.57 13.48 -11.47
N LYS A 76 -13.90 13.57 -11.58
CA LYS A 76 -14.73 12.64 -12.37
C LYS A 76 -14.24 12.48 -13.81
N ARG A 77 -13.72 13.55 -14.40
CA ARG A 77 -13.25 13.57 -15.79
C ARG A 77 -11.83 13.03 -15.95
N GLN A 78 -10.95 13.26 -14.98
CA GLN A 78 -9.51 12.99 -15.13
C GLN A 78 -9.06 11.64 -14.57
N VAL A 79 -9.75 11.11 -13.56
CA VAL A 79 -9.34 9.87 -12.90
C VAL A 79 -10.20 8.71 -13.38
N LEU A 80 -9.57 7.64 -13.86
CA LEU A 80 -10.26 6.39 -14.19
C LEU A 80 -10.88 5.82 -12.91
N GLY A 81 -12.21 5.64 -12.87
CA GLY A 81 -12.95 5.30 -11.65
C GLY A 81 -13.59 6.52 -10.96
N GLY A 82 -13.20 7.74 -11.31
CA GLY A 82 -13.83 8.99 -10.88
C GLY A 82 -13.96 9.10 -9.37
N VAL A 83 -15.18 9.32 -8.88
CA VAL A 83 -15.45 9.48 -7.43
C VAL A 83 -15.20 8.21 -6.63
N HIS A 84 -15.16 7.03 -7.26
CA HIS A 84 -14.91 5.77 -6.56
C HIS A 84 -13.46 5.64 -6.07
N GLU A 85 -12.54 6.38 -6.69
CA GLU A 85 -11.15 6.49 -6.23
C GLU A 85 -10.99 7.46 -5.04
N VAL A 86 -12.03 8.24 -4.71
CA VAL A 86 -11.97 9.19 -3.60
C VAL A 86 -12.22 8.46 -2.28
N ARG A 87 -11.18 8.41 -1.45
CA ARG A 87 -11.28 7.85 -0.09
C ARG A 87 -11.95 8.86 0.84
N SER A 88 -13.02 8.43 1.52
CA SER A 88 -13.72 9.24 2.52
C SER A 88 -13.00 9.33 3.87
N SER A 89 -11.96 8.52 4.08
CA SER A 89 -11.20 8.45 5.33
C SER A 89 -9.69 8.54 5.10
N VAL A 90 -8.90 8.70 6.16
CA VAL A 90 -7.43 8.62 6.05
C VAL A 90 -7.09 7.16 5.79
N PRO A 91 -6.30 6.84 4.74
CA PRO A 91 -5.83 5.48 4.55
C PRO A 91 -5.03 5.04 5.77
N ASP A 92 -5.10 3.76 6.07
CA ASP A 92 -4.32 3.24 7.18
C ASP A 92 -2.83 3.23 6.89
N ARG A 93 -2.03 3.12 7.94
CA ARG A 93 -0.61 2.82 7.86
C ARG A 93 -0.19 1.86 8.94
N VAL A 94 0.71 0.96 8.57
CA VAL A 94 1.27 -0.05 9.45
C VAL A 94 2.79 -0.06 9.30
N TRP A 95 3.48 -0.44 10.37
CA TRP A 95 4.90 -0.73 10.27
C TRP A 95 5.04 -2.15 9.73
N VAL A 96 5.62 -2.28 8.54
CA VAL A 96 5.80 -3.56 7.85
C VAL A 96 7.28 -3.91 7.85
N TRP A 97 7.58 -5.14 8.25
CA TRP A 97 8.86 -5.78 8.04
C TRP A 97 8.86 -6.47 6.69
N SER A 98 9.96 -6.41 5.94
CA SER A 98 10.11 -7.06 4.64
C SER A 98 11.51 -7.62 4.44
N VAL A 99 11.62 -8.70 3.65
CA VAL A 99 12.87 -9.29 3.16
C VAL A 99 12.70 -9.62 1.67
N GLY A 100 13.76 -9.44 0.88
CA GLY A 100 13.74 -9.60 -0.57
C GLY A 100 13.36 -8.32 -1.34
N PRO A 101 13.07 -8.45 -2.65
CA PRO A 101 13.07 -9.69 -3.40
C PRO A 101 14.49 -10.24 -3.64
N VAL A 102 14.64 -11.56 -3.53
CA VAL A 102 15.80 -12.30 -4.05
C VAL A 102 15.41 -12.94 -5.38
N VAL A 103 16.34 -12.95 -6.34
CA VAL A 103 16.12 -13.41 -7.71
C VAL A 103 16.92 -14.69 -7.96
N TYR A 104 16.28 -15.70 -8.54
CA TYR A 104 16.88 -16.95 -8.98
C TYR A 104 16.83 -17.08 -10.50
N GLY A 105 17.91 -17.56 -11.10
CA GLY A 105 17.93 -17.99 -12.50
C GLY A 105 17.14 -19.28 -12.70
N GLY A 106 16.90 -19.65 -13.97
CA GLY A 106 16.18 -20.87 -14.32
C GLY A 106 16.86 -22.18 -13.83
N ASP A 107 18.15 -22.12 -13.51
CA ASP A 107 18.92 -23.22 -12.90
C ASP A 107 18.86 -23.22 -11.36
N GLY A 108 18.18 -22.25 -10.75
CA GLY A 108 18.10 -22.06 -9.30
C GLY A 108 19.31 -21.31 -8.72
N THR A 109 20.25 -20.84 -9.53
CA THR A 109 21.36 -20.01 -9.07
C THR A 109 20.83 -18.65 -8.61
N GLU A 110 21.20 -18.22 -7.41
CA GLU A 110 20.83 -16.90 -6.89
C GLU A 110 21.58 -15.80 -7.68
N LEU A 111 20.82 -14.87 -8.27
CA LEU A 111 21.34 -13.79 -9.13
C LEU A 111 21.45 -12.45 -8.40
N SER A 112 20.83 -12.32 -7.22
CA SER A 112 20.90 -11.09 -6.42
C SER A 112 22.30 -10.88 -5.84
N ALA A 113 22.89 -9.70 -6.07
CA ALA A 113 24.30 -9.43 -5.79
C ALA A 113 24.60 -8.88 -4.38
N GLY A 114 23.60 -8.52 -3.58
CA GLY A 114 23.79 -7.83 -2.30
C GLY A 114 23.37 -8.67 -1.10
N GLN A 115 24.20 -8.76 -0.06
CA GLN A 115 23.83 -9.41 1.21
C GLN A 115 22.62 -8.74 1.88
N ASP A 116 22.39 -7.47 1.57
CA ASP A 116 21.29 -6.67 2.08
C ASP A 116 19.92 -7.20 1.64
N VAL A 117 19.80 -7.96 0.55
CA VAL A 117 18.50 -8.51 0.10
C VAL A 117 17.91 -9.53 1.08
N HIS A 118 18.76 -10.17 1.89
CA HIS A 118 18.38 -11.11 2.95
C HIS A 118 18.19 -10.43 4.31
N GLU A 119 18.47 -9.13 4.40
CA GLU A 119 18.31 -8.37 5.63
C GLU A 119 16.86 -7.91 5.82
N LEU A 120 16.39 -8.02 7.07
CA LEU A 120 15.07 -7.57 7.46
C LEU A 120 15.04 -6.04 7.51
N ARG A 121 14.13 -5.43 6.74
CA ARG A 121 13.95 -3.98 6.68
C ARG A 121 12.56 -3.62 7.20
N GLY A 122 12.46 -2.51 7.93
CA GLY A 122 11.18 -2.01 8.43
C GLY A 122 10.86 -0.65 7.83
N ARG A 123 9.61 -0.44 7.40
CA ARG A 123 9.10 0.88 6.99
C ARG A 123 7.62 1.03 7.29
N TRP A 124 7.15 2.27 7.37
CA TRP A 124 5.72 2.55 7.33
C TRP A 124 5.21 2.31 5.90
N VAL A 125 4.12 1.56 5.78
CA VAL A 125 3.42 1.28 4.51
C VAL A 125 1.97 1.69 4.66
N TRP A 126 1.46 2.42 3.68
CA TRP A 126 0.08 2.91 3.66
C TRP A 126 -0.87 1.92 2.97
N GLU A 127 -2.15 1.94 3.32
CA GLU A 127 -3.18 0.99 2.85
C GLU A 127 -3.30 0.87 1.32
N PHE A 128 -2.91 1.91 0.59
CA PHE A 128 -2.93 1.93 -0.88
C PHE A 128 -1.59 1.52 -1.51
N GLU A 129 -0.55 1.35 -0.70
CA GLU A 129 0.79 1.00 -1.19
C GLU A 129 0.97 -0.53 -1.27
N PRO A 130 1.72 -1.01 -2.28
CA PRO A 130 2.13 -2.41 -2.33
C PRO A 130 2.86 -2.84 -1.05
N GLY A 131 2.50 -4.01 -0.54
CA GLY A 131 3.06 -4.58 0.68
C GLY A 131 2.32 -4.20 1.97
N TYR A 132 1.25 -3.39 1.89
CA TYR A 132 0.37 -3.22 3.04
C TYR A 132 -0.28 -4.55 3.42
N THR A 133 -0.29 -4.86 4.70
CA THR A 133 -0.92 -6.07 5.22
C THR A 133 -1.32 -5.90 6.68
N GLU A 134 -2.40 -6.58 7.07
CA GLU A 134 -2.80 -6.74 8.47
C GLU A 134 -2.38 -8.12 9.02
N GLU A 135 -1.77 -8.96 8.17
CA GLU A 135 -1.34 -10.32 8.52
C GLU A 135 0.04 -10.31 9.22
N PRO A 136 0.31 -11.30 10.09
CA PRO A 136 1.64 -11.45 10.71
C PRO A 136 2.75 -11.54 9.66
N ALA A 137 2.51 -12.28 8.57
CA ALA A 137 3.38 -12.39 7.42
C ALA A 137 2.63 -12.84 6.15
N GLN A 138 3.16 -12.43 5.01
CA GLN A 138 2.83 -12.87 3.66
C GLN A 138 4.14 -13.18 2.93
N SER A 139 4.08 -14.08 1.96
CA SER A 139 5.21 -14.45 1.11
C SER A 139 4.76 -14.53 -0.34
N ARG A 140 5.67 -14.23 -1.26
CA ARG A 140 5.46 -14.39 -2.70
C ARG A 140 6.67 -15.07 -3.32
N ALA A 141 6.38 -16.08 -4.14
CA ALA A 141 7.33 -16.67 -5.07
C ALA A 141 6.72 -16.62 -6.47
N GLU A 142 7.35 -15.93 -7.42
CA GLU A 142 6.79 -15.70 -8.75
C GLU A 142 7.84 -15.89 -9.84
N TRP A 143 7.50 -16.69 -10.86
CA TRP A 143 8.28 -16.79 -12.08
C TRP A 143 7.94 -15.65 -13.05
N ARG A 144 8.98 -15.01 -13.59
CA ARG A 144 8.88 -13.97 -14.60
C ARG A 144 9.45 -14.47 -15.94
N PRO A 145 8.60 -14.62 -16.98
CA PRO A 145 9.06 -14.98 -18.31
C PRO A 145 9.97 -13.91 -18.89
N GLY A 146 10.98 -14.33 -19.65
CA GLY A 146 11.87 -13.42 -20.38
C GLY A 146 13.18 -14.07 -20.78
N PRO A 147 14.11 -13.33 -21.41
CA PRO A 147 15.42 -13.84 -21.84
C PRO A 147 16.28 -14.41 -20.68
N GLY A 148 16.03 -13.98 -19.44
CA GLY A 148 16.69 -14.50 -18.24
C GLY A 148 15.88 -15.52 -17.44
N ALA A 149 14.58 -15.69 -17.74
CA ALA A 149 13.62 -16.54 -17.04
C ALA A 149 13.89 -16.65 -15.52
N GLU A 150 13.44 -15.65 -14.77
CA GLU A 150 13.83 -15.44 -13.37
C GLU A 150 12.69 -15.80 -12.43
N THR A 151 13.01 -16.23 -11.21
CA THR A 151 12.03 -16.42 -10.14
C THR A 151 12.36 -15.55 -8.95
N GLU A 152 11.41 -14.73 -8.52
CA GLU A 152 11.55 -13.83 -7.37
C GLU A 152 10.96 -14.47 -6.12
N ALA A 153 11.61 -14.27 -4.97
CA ALA A 153 11.09 -14.59 -3.65
C ALA A 153 11.18 -13.39 -2.70
N GLU A 154 10.08 -13.05 -2.05
CA GLU A 154 9.98 -11.98 -1.06
C GLU A 154 8.97 -12.34 0.04
N ALA A 155 9.10 -11.69 1.19
CA ALA A 155 8.11 -11.78 2.26
C ALA A 155 7.98 -10.45 3.00
N TRP A 156 6.79 -10.17 3.53
CA TRP A 156 6.51 -8.96 4.30
C TRP A 156 5.38 -9.19 5.31
N GLY A 157 5.30 -8.39 6.36
CA GLY A 157 4.35 -8.63 7.46
C GLY A 157 4.51 -7.71 8.66
N LEU A 158 3.60 -7.84 9.62
CA LEU A 158 3.63 -7.07 10.87
C LEU A 158 4.62 -7.62 11.90
N GLU A 159 4.98 -8.91 11.83
CA GLU A 159 5.80 -9.60 12.84
C GLU A 159 7.14 -10.07 12.28
N GLN A 160 8.26 -9.65 12.88
CA GLN A 160 9.61 -9.93 12.37
C GLN A 160 9.88 -11.43 12.18
N GLU A 161 9.55 -12.24 13.18
CA GLU A 161 9.85 -13.68 13.17
C GLU A 161 8.99 -14.41 12.13
N ALA A 162 7.71 -14.06 12.04
CA ALA A 162 6.80 -14.60 11.03
C ALA A 162 7.28 -14.26 9.61
N VAL A 163 7.76 -13.04 9.38
CA VAL A 163 8.30 -12.62 8.08
C VAL A 163 9.55 -13.39 7.70
N ARG A 164 10.46 -13.66 8.65
CA ARG A 164 11.65 -14.48 8.39
C ARG A 164 11.28 -15.91 7.99
N ALA A 165 10.35 -16.53 8.72
CA ALA A 165 9.87 -17.88 8.40
C ALA A 165 9.18 -17.91 7.03
N ALA A 166 8.32 -16.93 6.74
CA ALA A 166 7.64 -16.81 5.44
C ALA A 166 8.64 -16.59 4.29
N TYR A 167 9.73 -15.87 4.55
CA TYR A 167 10.80 -15.65 3.56
C TYR A 167 11.56 -16.94 3.23
N GLU A 168 11.92 -17.75 4.23
CA GLU A 168 12.55 -19.05 4.01
C GLU A 168 11.65 -19.98 3.18
N GLN A 169 10.34 -19.96 3.44
CA GLN A 169 9.35 -20.67 2.65
C GLN A 169 9.29 -20.14 1.21
N ALA A 170 9.24 -18.82 1.01
CA ALA A 170 9.23 -18.19 -0.31
C ALA A 170 10.43 -18.61 -1.16
N ARG A 171 11.63 -18.66 -0.56
CA ARG A 171 12.86 -19.13 -1.24
C ARG A 171 12.76 -20.60 -1.64
N THR A 172 12.26 -21.44 -0.74
CA THR A 172 12.04 -22.87 -1.03
C THR A 172 11.07 -23.05 -2.20
N ASP A 173 10.00 -22.25 -2.23
CA ASP A 173 9.01 -22.28 -3.29
C ASP A 173 9.58 -21.77 -4.63
N ALA A 174 10.39 -20.71 -4.61
CA ALA A 174 11.07 -20.21 -5.79
C ALA A 174 12.04 -21.23 -6.39
N LEU A 175 12.85 -21.90 -5.56
CA LEU A 175 13.73 -22.97 -6.03
C LEU A 175 12.96 -24.17 -6.60
N ARG A 176 11.80 -24.50 -6.01
CA ARG A 176 10.89 -25.50 -6.57
C ARG A 176 10.39 -25.08 -7.95
N ILE A 177 9.98 -23.83 -8.12
CA ILE A 177 9.56 -23.29 -9.42
C ILE A 177 10.70 -23.40 -10.45
N CYS A 178 11.94 -23.02 -10.09
CA CYS A 178 13.10 -23.19 -10.97
C CYS A 178 13.30 -24.66 -11.37
N SER A 179 13.16 -25.60 -10.42
CA SER A 179 13.34 -27.03 -10.68
C SER A 179 12.31 -27.63 -11.66
N LEU A 180 11.13 -27.02 -11.76
CA LEU A 180 10.10 -27.42 -12.73
C LEU A 180 10.39 -26.91 -14.16
N ASN A 181 11.43 -26.10 -14.33
CA ASN A 181 11.89 -25.52 -15.58
C ASN A 181 10.75 -24.92 -16.45
N PRO A 182 10.02 -23.91 -15.93
CA PRO A 182 8.93 -23.26 -16.65
C PRO A 182 9.37 -22.64 -17.99
N ALA A 183 10.66 -22.31 -18.15
CA ALA A 183 11.20 -21.80 -19.40
C ALA A 183 11.13 -22.81 -20.55
N LEU A 184 11.38 -24.11 -20.28
CA LEU A 184 11.26 -25.17 -21.28
C LEU A 184 9.80 -25.48 -21.64
N ALA A 185 8.89 -25.39 -20.66
CA ALA A 185 7.46 -25.63 -20.90
C ALA A 185 6.81 -24.58 -21.82
N VAL A 186 7.32 -23.33 -21.82
CA VAL A 186 6.80 -22.25 -22.67
C VAL A 186 7.31 -22.35 -24.11
N SER A 187 8.50 -22.94 -24.34
CA SER A 187 8.99 -23.21 -25.71
C SER A 187 8.23 -24.31 -26.44
N ASP A 188 7.74 -25.34 -25.74
CA ASP A 188 7.01 -26.46 -26.34
C ASP A 188 5.58 -26.07 -26.84
N GLY A 189 5.01 -24.97 -26.36
CA GLY A 189 3.68 -24.48 -26.79
C GLY A 189 3.69 -23.65 -28.08
N ARG A 190 4.86 -23.36 -28.66
CA ARG A 190 5.02 -22.69 -29.97
C ARG A 190 5.47 -23.71 -31.01
N GLU A 191 4.65 -24.72 -31.29
CA GLU A 191 4.78 -25.44 -32.55
C GLU A 191 4.51 -24.45 -33.70
N ALA A 192 5.56 -24.18 -34.48
CA ALA A 192 5.44 -23.41 -35.69
C ALA A 192 4.59 -24.21 -36.68
N VAL A 193 3.34 -23.79 -36.88
CA VAL A 193 2.55 -24.18 -38.05
C VAL A 193 3.23 -23.54 -39.26
N THR A 194 4.09 -24.32 -39.92
CA THR A 194 4.61 -24.03 -41.27
C THR A 194 3.55 -24.28 -42.33
#